data_AF-A0A8T3YNM1-F1
#
_entry.id   AF-A0A8T3YNM1-F1
#
_cell.length_a   1.000
_cell.length_b   1.000
_cell.length_c   1.000
_cell.angle_alpha   90.00
_cell.angle_beta   90.00
_cell.angle_gamma   90.00
#
_symmetry.space_group_name_H-M   'P 1'
#
loop_
_entity.id
_entity.type
_entity.pdbx_description
1 polymer ?
#
loop_
_entity_poly.entity_id
_entity_poly.type
_entity_poly.pdbx_seq_one_letter_code
_entity_poly.pdbx_strand_id
1 'polypeptide(L)'
;MRYLYSMFVVLILAISPMAFAQDAKEFRGEALNARSAHLDCAVDLAKAQLDINAKYGQVDVSTQKTQLEDAYKAVTDAAAAGDKKTFDDAAKRLRESLNSARKGMRGKTQPADLRAARDEVKAAKDAFKTCNKEAVGKAADAAKKRRDANVEKWQKRLLDLKAKGVDTAKMQDVLDKAKENLGKLEDAGDDVEKIKQARKDIRTAELHSHANFAIERVRASIAKASEKGLSVDFADAKALLDEAAAMATPGKEYSEGEFQAVWDKIKEASKKAKDALKSARSTAKESSDAPEADAE
;
A
#
# COMPACT_ATOMS: atom_id res chain seq x y z
N MET A 1 -39.21 -13.22 -6.46
CA MET A 1 -37.82 -13.56 -6.05
C MET A 1 -36.70 -13.03 -6.97
N ARG A 2 -36.87 -12.90 -8.31
CA ARG A 2 -35.79 -12.45 -9.23
C ARG A 2 -35.20 -11.05 -8.92
N TYR A 3 -35.99 -10.09 -8.43
CA TYR A 3 -35.54 -8.71 -8.16
C TYR A 3 -34.62 -8.54 -6.92
N LEU A 4 -34.83 -9.31 -5.84
CA LEU A 4 -34.00 -9.26 -4.62
C LEU A 4 -32.56 -9.70 -4.89
N TYR A 5 -32.37 -10.71 -5.75
CA TYR A 5 -31.04 -11.25 -6.06
C TYR A 5 -30.19 -10.34 -6.94
N SER A 6 -30.80 -9.66 -7.91
CA SER A 6 -30.06 -8.71 -8.72
C SER A 6 -29.65 -7.48 -7.89
N MET A 7 -30.38 -7.13 -6.82
CA MET A 7 -30.06 -5.99 -5.96
C MET A 7 -28.84 -6.32 -5.12
N PHE A 8 -28.76 -7.59 -4.72
CA PHE A 8 -27.64 -8.16 -4.02
C PHE A 8 -26.33 -8.20 -4.85
N VAL A 9 -26.37 -8.60 -6.14
CA VAL A 9 -25.19 -8.58 -7.02
C VAL A 9 -24.69 -7.15 -7.28
N VAL A 10 -25.61 -6.20 -7.48
CA VAL A 10 -25.26 -4.78 -7.61
C VAL A 10 -24.65 -4.23 -6.32
N LEU A 11 -25.14 -4.65 -5.15
CA LEU A 11 -24.58 -4.28 -3.85
C LEU A 11 -23.15 -4.81 -3.65
N ILE A 12 -22.87 -6.07 -4.01
CA ILE A 12 -21.52 -6.66 -3.99
C ILE A 12 -20.56 -5.82 -4.85
N LEU A 13 -20.98 -5.48 -6.07
CA LEU A 13 -20.18 -4.66 -6.98
C LEU A 13 -20.06 -3.21 -6.45
N ALA A 14 -21.06 -2.67 -5.75
CA ALA A 14 -21.09 -1.29 -5.24
C ALA A 14 -20.19 -1.04 -4.01
N ILE A 15 -20.11 -2.01 -3.09
CA ILE A 15 -19.30 -1.90 -1.86
C ILE A 15 -17.81 -2.11 -2.15
N SER A 16 -17.50 -2.63 -3.33
CA SER A 16 -16.16 -3.00 -3.78
C SER A 16 -15.08 -1.91 -3.72
N PRO A 17 -15.35 -0.61 -3.99
CA PRO A 17 -14.32 0.45 -3.96
C PRO A 17 -14.28 1.26 -2.64
N MET A 18 -15.40 1.41 -1.92
CA MET A 18 -15.49 2.36 -0.80
C MET A 18 -14.77 1.89 0.47
N ALA A 19 -14.82 0.59 0.77
CA ALA A 19 -14.08 0.03 1.91
C ALA A 19 -12.55 0.14 1.75
N PHE A 20 -12.03 0.31 0.52
CA PHE A 20 -10.59 0.48 0.30
C PHE A 20 -10.09 1.91 0.54
N ALA A 21 -10.96 2.92 0.40
CA ALA A 21 -10.53 4.32 0.50
C ALA A 21 -10.25 4.73 1.96
N GLN A 22 -11.06 4.28 2.92
CA GLN A 22 -10.83 4.54 4.35
C GLN A 22 -9.63 3.77 4.90
N ASP A 23 -9.55 2.46 4.59
CA ASP A 23 -8.42 1.61 4.97
C ASP A 23 -7.10 2.15 4.41
N ALA A 24 -7.10 2.65 3.16
CA ALA A 24 -5.91 3.22 2.56
C ALA A 24 -5.38 4.47 3.27
N LYS A 25 -6.19 5.19 4.06
CA LYS A 25 -5.75 6.41 4.77
C LYS A 25 -5.09 6.07 6.12
N GLU A 26 -5.69 5.18 6.90
CA GLU A 26 -5.16 4.74 8.19
C GLU A 26 -3.83 3.98 8.02
N PHE A 27 -3.79 3.02 7.08
CA PHE A 27 -2.56 2.28 6.76
C PHE A 27 -1.49 3.15 6.08
N ARG A 28 -1.87 4.27 5.45
CA ARG A 28 -0.89 5.26 4.96
C ARG A 28 -0.23 5.99 6.13
N GLY A 29 -1.00 6.44 7.12
CA GLY A 29 -0.46 7.10 8.31
C GLY A 29 0.58 6.25 9.03
N GLU A 30 0.25 4.98 9.36
CA GLU A 30 1.20 4.06 10.00
C GLU A 30 2.46 3.82 9.16
N ALA A 31 2.32 3.65 7.84
CA ALA A 31 3.46 3.46 6.95
C ALA A 31 4.35 4.71 6.83
N LEU A 32 3.76 5.91 6.83
CA LEU A 32 4.48 7.18 6.80
C LEU A 32 5.18 7.45 8.14
N ASN A 33 4.55 7.14 9.27
CA ASN A 33 5.17 7.24 10.60
C ASN A 33 6.39 6.31 10.73
N ALA A 34 6.28 5.08 10.23
CA ALA A 34 7.41 4.15 10.20
C ALA A 34 8.57 4.65 9.30
N ARG A 35 8.27 5.34 8.19
CA ARG A 35 9.29 6.00 7.36
C ARG A 35 9.88 7.22 8.05
N SER A 36 9.09 7.98 8.80
CA SER A 36 9.54 9.13 9.59
C SER A 36 10.54 8.71 10.66
N ALA A 37 10.31 7.59 11.37
CA ALA A 37 11.23 7.08 12.38
C ALA A 37 12.63 6.74 11.81
N HIS A 38 12.71 6.23 10.58
CA HIS A 38 14.02 6.05 9.92
C HIS A 38 14.68 7.40 9.59
N LEU A 39 13.91 8.41 9.20
CA LEU A 39 14.43 9.74 8.90
C LEU A 39 14.91 10.45 10.17
N ASP A 40 14.26 10.22 11.31
CA ASP A 40 14.66 10.67 12.64
C ASP A 40 16.09 10.24 12.98
N CYS A 41 16.37 8.92 12.89
CA CYS A 41 17.71 8.38 13.13
C CYS A 41 18.77 9.05 12.25
N ALA A 42 18.43 9.32 10.98
CA ALA A 42 19.36 9.96 10.05
C ALA A 42 19.60 11.45 10.38
N VAL A 43 18.59 12.14 10.90
CA VAL A 43 18.70 13.52 11.40
C VAL A 43 19.56 13.55 12.65
N ASP A 44 19.35 12.65 13.60
CA ASP A 44 20.18 12.56 14.82
C ASP A 44 21.65 12.29 14.49
N LEU A 45 21.93 11.37 13.56
CA LEU A 45 23.28 11.15 13.08
C LEU A 45 23.87 12.43 12.47
N ALA A 46 23.11 13.14 11.64
CA ALA A 46 23.60 14.37 11.01
C ALA A 46 23.84 15.49 12.02
N LYS A 47 22.95 15.66 13.02
CA LYS A 47 23.12 16.60 14.13
C LYS A 47 24.37 16.29 14.93
N ALA A 48 24.56 15.02 15.32
CA ALA A 48 25.76 14.58 16.03
C ALA A 48 27.04 14.84 15.21
N GLN A 49 27.01 14.61 13.90
CA GLN A 49 28.16 14.91 13.04
C GLN A 49 28.41 16.43 12.90
N LEU A 50 27.36 17.26 12.87
CA LEU A 50 27.50 18.72 12.91
C LEU A 50 28.09 19.18 14.24
N ASP A 51 27.66 18.62 15.38
CA ASP A 51 28.20 18.90 16.71
C ASP A 51 29.69 18.60 16.81
N ILE A 52 30.09 17.43 16.32
CA ILE A 52 31.50 17.02 16.28
C ILE A 52 32.32 18.02 15.42
N ASN A 53 31.77 18.47 14.29
CA ASN A 53 32.46 19.46 13.45
C ASN A 53 32.50 20.86 14.07
N ALA A 54 31.47 21.27 14.79
CA ALA A 54 31.48 22.53 15.52
C ALA A 54 32.54 22.50 16.63
N LYS A 55 32.59 21.39 17.38
CA LYS A 55 33.53 21.16 18.48
C LYS A 55 34.99 21.09 18.02
N TYR A 56 35.26 20.29 16.99
CA TYR A 56 36.63 19.94 16.59
C TYR A 56 37.11 20.61 15.30
N GLY A 57 36.20 21.01 14.43
CA GLY A 57 36.49 21.75 13.19
C GLY A 57 36.35 23.26 13.34
N GLN A 58 35.84 23.74 14.49
CA GLN A 58 35.60 25.15 14.78
C GLN A 58 34.74 25.86 13.71
N VAL A 59 33.71 25.17 13.21
CA VAL A 59 32.78 25.69 12.20
C VAL A 59 31.44 26.01 12.86
N ASP A 60 30.84 27.15 12.53
CA ASP A 60 29.44 27.41 12.91
C ASP A 60 28.50 26.54 12.07
N VAL A 61 27.68 25.74 12.76
CA VAL A 61 26.72 24.79 12.19
C VAL A 61 25.26 25.13 12.54
N SER A 62 25.04 26.28 13.20
CA SER A 62 23.72 26.70 13.70
C SER A 62 22.66 26.70 12.60
N THR A 63 22.97 27.27 11.44
CA THR A 63 22.06 27.36 10.30
C THR A 63 21.69 25.96 9.75
N GLN A 64 22.67 25.06 9.63
CA GLN A 64 22.47 23.71 9.14
C GLN A 64 21.60 22.88 10.11
N LYS A 65 21.76 23.08 11.42
CA LYS A 65 20.92 22.44 12.43
C LYS A 65 19.47 22.89 12.32
N THR A 66 19.21 24.21 12.26
CA THR A 66 17.86 24.75 12.09
C THR A 66 17.21 24.24 10.80
N GLN A 67 17.95 24.23 9.69
CA GLN A 67 17.45 23.71 8.41
C GLN A 67 17.11 22.20 8.46
N LEU A 68 17.85 21.40 9.23
CA LEU A 68 17.53 19.99 9.44
C LEU A 68 16.27 19.82 10.29
N GLU A 69 16.12 20.62 11.34
CA GLU A 69 14.96 20.58 12.24
C GLU A 69 13.67 21.00 11.53
N ASP A 70 13.70 22.10 10.78
CA ASP A 70 12.55 22.59 10.02
C ASP A 70 12.14 21.58 8.93
N ALA A 71 13.12 21.02 8.20
CA ALA A 71 12.85 20.02 7.19
C ALA A 71 12.31 18.71 7.79
N TYR A 72 12.79 18.31 8.97
CA TYR A 72 12.31 17.13 9.67
C TYR A 72 10.90 17.34 10.23
N LYS A 73 10.60 18.52 10.80
CA LYS A 73 9.27 18.88 11.26
C LYS A 73 8.24 18.81 10.13
N ALA A 74 8.59 19.29 8.94
CA ALA A 74 7.71 19.16 7.77
C ALA A 74 7.43 17.70 7.39
N VAL A 75 8.38 16.79 7.60
CA VAL A 75 8.19 15.34 7.39
C VAL A 75 7.25 14.76 8.45
N THR A 76 7.45 15.08 9.74
CA THR A 76 6.60 14.55 10.82
C THR A 76 5.17 15.06 10.73
N ASP A 77 4.98 16.35 10.40
CA ASP A 77 3.66 16.96 10.22
C ASP A 77 2.91 16.31 9.05
N ALA A 78 3.61 16.05 7.93
CA ALA A 78 3.03 15.35 6.78
C ALA A 78 2.71 13.87 7.08
N ALA A 79 3.55 13.20 7.88
CA ALA A 79 3.32 11.83 8.30
C ALA A 79 2.07 11.73 9.20
N ALA A 80 1.96 12.62 10.18
CA ALA A 80 0.81 12.73 11.07
C ALA A 80 -0.48 13.06 10.32
N ALA A 81 -0.40 13.90 9.28
CA ALA A 81 -1.54 14.21 8.40
C ALA A 81 -1.92 13.05 7.44
N GLY A 82 -1.07 12.03 7.29
CA GLY A 82 -1.27 10.93 6.34
C GLY A 82 -1.17 11.35 4.87
N ASP A 83 -0.55 12.49 4.57
CA ASP A 83 -0.41 13.02 3.21
C ASP A 83 0.90 12.53 2.57
N LYS A 84 0.78 11.47 1.75
CA LYS A 84 1.93 10.86 1.04
C LYS A 84 2.68 11.87 0.16
N LYS A 85 1.98 12.75 -0.55
CA LYS A 85 2.63 13.65 -1.51
C LYS A 85 3.45 14.69 -0.76
N THR A 86 2.84 15.34 0.23
CA THR A 86 3.52 16.31 1.08
C THR A 86 4.66 15.66 1.86
N PHE A 87 4.48 14.41 2.31
CA PHE A 87 5.55 13.64 2.96
C PHE A 87 6.73 13.37 2.02
N ASP A 88 6.47 12.87 0.81
CA ASP A 88 7.54 12.53 -0.14
C ASP A 88 8.32 13.79 -0.56
N ASP A 89 7.64 14.93 -0.75
CA ASP A 89 8.24 16.24 -1.03
C ASP A 89 9.07 16.76 0.17
N ALA A 90 8.54 16.69 1.39
CA ALA A 90 9.25 17.05 2.62
C ALA A 90 10.48 16.15 2.85
N ALA A 91 10.35 14.85 2.63
CA ALA A 91 11.45 13.90 2.75
C ALA A 91 12.55 14.15 1.71
N LYS A 92 12.20 14.61 0.51
CA LYS A 92 13.18 15.03 -0.50
C LYS A 92 13.97 16.26 -0.02
N ARG A 93 13.28 17.29 0.50
CA ARG A 93 13.93 18.48 1.08
C ARG A 93 14.83 18.11 2.26
N LEU A 94 14.37 17.22 3.13
CA LEU A 94 15.18 16.72 4.24
C LEU A 94 16.46 16.02 3.75
N ARG A 95 16.40 15.20 2.70
CA ARG A 95 17.59 14.60 2.09
C ARG A 95 18.55 15.64 1.52
N GLU A 96 18.03 16.70 0.92
CA GLU A 96 18.84 17.83 0.44
C GLU A 96 19.52 18.54 1.61
N SER A 97 18.81 18.82 2.71
CA SER A 97 19.40 19.38 3.95
C SER A 97 20.46 18.47 4.55
N LEU A 98 20.22 17.16 4.63
CA LEU A 98 21.21 16.16 5.08
C LEU A 98 22.47 16.16 4.21
N ASN A 99 22.31 16.29 2.89
CA ASN A 99 23.44 16.37 1.97
C ASN A 99 24.19 17.70 2.09
N SER A 100 23.49 18.81 2.28
CA SER A 100 24.09 20.14 2.52
C SER A 100 24.86 20.17 3.83
N ALA A 101 24.27 19.63 4.91
CA ALA A 101 24.94 19.44 6.19
C ALA A 101 26.24 18.65 6.00
N ARG A 102 26.18 17.51 5.28
CA ARG A 102 27.37 16.70 4.96
C ARG A 102 28.46 17.44 4.20
N LYS A 103 28.10 18.29 3.23
CA LYS A 103 29.07 19.11 2.49
C LYS A 103 29.70 20.20 3.35
N GLY A 104 28.93 20.77 4.28
CA GLY A 104 29.38 21.78 5.23
C GLY A 104 30.39 21.26 6.27
N MET A 105 30.52 19.94 6.44
CA MET A 105 31.42 19.28 7.39
C MET A 105 32.91 19.33 7.02
N ARG A 106 33.34 20.21 6.11
CA ARG A 106 34.76 20.34 5.71
C ARG A 106 35.49 21.35 6.60
N GLY A 107 35.69 21.02 7.86
CA GLY A 107 36.58 21.74 8.79
C GLY A 107 37.99 21.14 8.82
N LYS A 108 38.99 21.92 9.27
CA LYS A 108 40.32 21.39 9.58
C LYS A 108 40.37 21.01 11.06
N THR A 109 40.21 19.72 11.36
CA THR A 109 40.41 19.20 12.72
C THR A 109 41.89 19.22 13.10
N GLN A 110 42.22 19.69 14.30
CA GLN A 110 43.60 19.66 14.78
C GLN A 110 44.08 18.20 14.97
N PRO A 111 45.35 17.89 14.69
CA PRO A 111 45.87 16.53 14.82
C PRO A 111 45.67 15.89 16.20
N ALA A 112 45.75 16.69 17.28
CA ALA A 112 45.58 16.24 18.65
C ALA A 112 44.14 15.75 18.95
N ASP A 113 43.15 16.31 18.27
CA ASP A 113 41.73 16.02 18.50
C ASP A 113 41.14 14.97 17.56
N LEU A 114 41.90 14.57 16.53
CA LEU A 114 41.44 13.63 15.51
C LEU A 114 40.97 12.29 16.09
N ARG A 115 41.61 11.81 17.16
CA ARG A 115 41.24 10.56 17.81
C ARG A 115 39.88 10.67 18.51
N ALA A 116 39.69 11.71 19.31
CA ALA A 116 38.43 11.97 20.00
C ALA A 116 37.27 12.21 19.02
N ALA A 117 37.50 13.00 17.96
CA ALA A 117 36.53 13.21 16.90
C ALA A 117 36.14 11.90 16.19
N ARG A 118 37.11 11.01 15.91
CA ARG A 118 36.83 9.69 15.32
C ARG A 118 36.00 8.80 16.24
N ASP A 119 36.30 8.79 17.53
CA ASP A 119 35.59 7.99 18.52
C ASP A 119 34.15 8.49 18.69
N GLU A 120 33.91 9.81 18.73
CA GLU A 120 32.56 10.39 18.75
C GLU A 120 31.78 10.10 17.46
N VAL A 121 32.43 10.18 16.28
CA VAL A 121 31.79 9.79 15.01
C VAL A 121 31.42 8.31 15.01
N LYS A 122 32.28 7.45 15.58
CA LYS A 122 31.99 6.02 15.71
C LYS A 122 30.80 5.78 16.63
N ALA A 123 30.77 6.42 17.80
CA ALA A 123 29.66 6.34 18.74
C ALA A 123 28.33 6.80 18.09
N ALA A 124 28.35 7.92 17.36
CA ALA A 124 27.17 8.41 16.63
C ALA A 124 26.71 7.42 15.55
N LYS A 125 27.65 6.79 14.82
CA LYS A 125 27.31 5.74 13.84
C LYS A 125 26.73 4.50 14.49
N ASP A 126 27.23 4.09 15.66
CA ASP A 126 26.72 2.92 16.36
C ASP A 126 25.34 3.20 16.97
N ALA A 127 25.11 4.40 17.53
CA ALA A 127 23.78 4.85 17.93
C ALA A 127 22.78 4.87 16.75
N PHE A 128 23.21 5.38 15.58
CA PHE A 128 22.42 5.33 14.36
C PHE A 128 22.06 3.90 13.95
N LYS A 129 23.00 2.95 14.00
CA LYS A 129 22.71 1.55 13.65
C LYS A 129 21.64 0.95 14.55
N THR A 130 21.72 1.20 15.87
CA THR A 130 20.71 0.74 16.83
C THR A 130 19.35 1.35 16.54
N CYS A 131 19.28 2.68 16.43
CA CYS A 131 18.05 3.40 16.09
C CYS A 131 17.45 2.90 14.76
N ASN A 132 18.28 2.75 13.73
CA ASN A 132 17.83 2.30 12.42
C ASN A 132 17.34 0.85 12.45
N LYS A 133 17.98 -0.04 13.22
CA LYS A 133 17.51 -1.42 13.41
C LYS A 133 16.12 -1.43 14.04
N GLU A 134 15.91 -0.67 15.11
CA GLU A 134 14.60 -0.56 15.77
C GLU A 134 13.53 0.04 14.85
N ALA A 135 13.86 1.11 14.12
CA ALA A 135 12.95 1.73 13.17
C ALA A 135 12.54 0.77 12.04
N VAL A 136 13.50 0.00 11.51
CA VAL A 136 13.25 -1.01 10.47
C VAL A 136 12.41 -2.17 11.01
N GLY A 137 12.66 -2.63 12.24
CA GLY A 137 11.85 -3.64 12.93
C GLY A 137 10.40 -3.19 13.11
N LYS A 138 10.17 -2.01 13.70
CA LYS A 138 8.82 -1.43 13.84
C LYS A 138 8.09 -1.29 12.50
N ALA A 139 8.83 -0.91 11.45
CA ALA A 139 8.28 -0.79 10.11
C ALA A 139 7.92 -2.13 9.46
N ALA A 140 8.63 -3.20 9.82
CA ALA A 140 8.31 -4.57 9.44
C ALA A 140 7.07 -5.07 10.19
N ASP A 141 6.99 -4.87 11.51
CA ASP A 141 5.83 -5.25 12.32
C ASP A 141 4.55 -4.57 11.84
N ALA A 142 4.61 -3.27 11.53
CA ALA A 142 3.49 -2.54 10.96
C ALA A 142 3.07 -3.12 9.59
N ALA A 143 4.02 -3.51 8.75
CA ALA A 143 3.73 -4.13 7.46
C ALA A 143 3.08 -5.52 7.63
N LYS A 144 3.55 -6.33 8.59
CA LYS A 144 2.97 -7.62 8.95
C LYS A 144 1.53 -7.45 9.43
N LYS A 145 1.31 -6.61 10.45
CA LYS A 145 -0.01 -6.31 11.02
C LYS A 145 -1.01 -5.85 9.96
N ARG A 146 -0.58 -4.97 9.04
CA ARG A 146 -1.41 -4.53 7.91
C ARG A 146 -1.79 -5.69 6.99
N ARG A 147 -0.85 -6.56 6.67
CA ARG A 147 -1.10 -7.72 5.80
C ARG A 147 -2.05 -8.71 6.46
N ASP A 148 -1.84 -9.01 7.74
CA ASP A 148 -2.74 -9.87 8.52
C ASP A 148 -4.17 -9.32 8.52
N ALA A 149 -4.33 -8.03 8.81
CA ALA A 149 -5.63 -7.37 8.76
C ALA A 149 -6.31 -7.45 7.38
N ASN A 150 -5.53 -7.34 6.29
CA ASN A 150 -6.04 -7.50 4.92
C ASN A 150 -6.47 -8.93 4.62
N VAL A 151 -5.68 -9.93 5.03
CA VAL A 151 -6.02 -11.35 4.88
C VAL A 151 -7.29 -11.70 5.65
N GLU A 152 -7.43 -11.23 6.90
CA GLU A 152 -8.64 -11.43 7.69
C GLU A 152 -9.88 -10.82 7.02
N LYS A 153 -9.75 -9.60 6.50
CA LYS A 153 -10.84 -8.92 5.76
C LYS A 153 -11.24 -9.70 4.51
N TRP A 154 -10.27 -10.22 3.76
CA TRP A 154 -10.55 -11.06 2.60
C TRP A 154 -11.22 -12.36 2.99
N GLN A 155 -10.79 -12.98 4.09
CA GLN A 155 -11.38 -14.22 4.58
C GLN A 155 -12.84 -14.00 5.00
N LYS A 156 -13.15 -12.92 5.72
CA LYS A 156 -14.53 -12.53 6.05
C LYS A 156 -15.38 -12.33 4.78
N ARG A 157 -14.85 -11.61 3.78
CA ARG A 157 -15.56 -11.41 2.50
C ARG A 157 -15.78 -12.70 1.73
N LEU A 158 -14.81 -13.62 1.76
CA LEU A 158 -14.91 -14.92 1.12
C LEU A 158 -16.02 -15.75 1.77
N LEU A 159 -16.05 -15.81 3.11
CA LEU A 159 -17.10 -16.49 3.86
C LEU A 159 -18.49 -15.93 3.56
N ASP A 160 -18.62 -14.60 3.51
CA ASP A 160 -19.86 -13.95 3.12
C ASP A 160 -20.28 -14.41 1.71
N LEU A 161 -19.41 -14.29 0.71
CA LEU A 161 -19.71 -14.68 -0.67
C LEU A 161 -20.10 -16.16 -0.77
N LYS A 162 -19.39 -17.04 -0.06
CA LYS A 162 -19.69 -18.47 0.02
C LYS A 162 -21.09 -18.73 0.60
N ALA A 163 -21.46 -18.04 1.68
CA ALA A 163 -22.81 -18.13 2.26
C ALA A 163 -23.92 -17.67 1.30
N LYS A 164 -23.56 -16.86 0.29
CA LYS A 164 -24.46 -16.40 -0.78
C LYS A 164 -24.42 -17.29 -2.03
N GLY A 165 -23.74 -18.43 -1.97
CA GLY A 165 -23.64 -19.41 -3.05
C GLY A 165 -22.81 -18.94 -4.24
N VAL A 166 -21.86 -18.04 -4.02
CA VAL A 166 -20.85 -17.64 -5.00
C VAL A 166 -19.69 -18.64 -4.94
N ASP A 167 -19.21 -19.12 -6.09
CA ASP A 167 -17.99 -19.92 -6.14
C ASP A 167 -16.79 -19.06 -5.71
N THR A 168 -16.10 -19.54 -4.68
CA THR A 168 -15.00 -18.83 -4.01
C THR A 168 -13.66 -19.56 -4.12
N ALA A 169 -13.57 -20.67 -4.85
CA ALA A 169 -12.36 -21.49 -4.93
C ALA A 169 -11.13 -20.68 -5.33
N LYS A 170 -11.22 -19.89 -6.41
CA LYS A 170 -10.10 -19.06 -6.87
C LYS A 170 -9.74 -17.92 -5.91
N MET A 171 -10.72 -17.36 -5.18
CA MET A 171 -10.44 -16.37 -4.14
C MET A 171 -9.74 -17.00 -2.94
N GLN A 172 -10.06 -18.26 -2.62
CA GLN A 172 -9.40 -19.03 -1.56
C GLN A 172 -7.94 -19.29 -1.91
N ASP A 173 -7.65 -19.71 -3.15
CA ASP A 173 -6.27 -19.91 -3.62
C ASP A 173 -5.41 -18.64 -3.51
N VAL A 174 -5.98 -17.47 -3.83
CA VAL A 174 -5.28 -16.18 -3.67
C VAL A 174 -5.01 -15.88 -2.20
N LEU A 175 -5.97 -16.16 -1.32
CA LEU A 175 -5.85 -15.94 0.11
C LEU A 175 -4.80 -16.84 0.76
N ASP A 176 -4.72 -18.11 0.35
CA ASP A 176 -3.75 -19.06 0.87
C ASP A 176 -2.33 -18.69 0.42
N LYS A 177 -2.14 -18.31 -0.84
CA LYS A 177 -0.87 -17.73 -1.33
C LYS A 177 -0.50 -16.42 -0.60
N ALA A 178 -1.50 -15.62 -0.23
CA ALA A 178 -1.26 -14.40 0.53
C ALA A 178 -0.78 -14.71 1.95
N LYS A 179 -1.23 -15.81 2.56
CA LYS A 179 -0.79 -16.29 3.88
C LYS A 179 0.63 -16.85 3.86
N GLU A 180 0.98 -17.67 2.86
CA GLU A 180 2.33 -18.24 2.74
C GLU A 180 3.43 -17.17 2.72
N ASN A 181 3.16 -16.04 2.08
CA ASN A 181 4.11 -14.93 1.97
C ASN A 181 4.30 -14.12 3.27
N LEU A 182 3.51 -14.35 4.33
CA LEU A 182 3.72 -13.74 5.64
C LEU A 182 4.96 -14.29 6.35
N GLY A 183 5.32 -15.56 6.12
CA GLY A 183 6.49 -16.20 6.75
C GLY A 183 7.83 -15.56 6.39
N LYS A 184 7.90 -14.87 5.23
CA LYS A 184 9.14 -14.22 4.75
C LYS A 184 9.67 -13.13 5.68
N LEU A 185 8.80 -12.47 6.45
CA LEU A 185 9.24 -11.48 7.44
C LEU A 185 9.83 -12.13 8.69
N GLU A 186 9.36 -13.33 9.05
CA GLU A 186 9.86 -14.08 10.20
C GLU A 186 11.26 -14.64 9.91
N ASP A 187 11.50 -15.08 8.68
CA ASP A 187 12.80 -15.60 8.23
C ASP A 187 13.91 -14.54 8.17
N ALA A 188 13.55 -13.25 8.11
CA ALA A 188 14.51 -12.15 8.03
C ALA A 188 15.28 -11.91 9.35
N GLY A 189 14.69 -12.29 10.49
CA GLY A 189 15.26 -12.07 11.82
C GLY A 189 15.61 -10.60 12.08
N ASP A 190 16.83 -10.36 12.54
CA ASP A 190 17.35 -9.05 12.95
C ASP A 190 18.18 -8.32 11.88
N ASP A 191 18.34 -8.92 10.70
CA ASP A 191 19.17 -8.37 9.61
C ASP A 191 18.40 -7.29 8.85
N VAL A 192 18.87 -6.04 8.96
CA VAL A 192 18.24 -4.85 8.38
C VAL A 192 18.03 -4.98 6.86
N GLU A 193 18.99 -5.55 6.13
CA GLU A 193 18.88 -5.67 4.67
C GLU A 193 17.92 -6.79 4.28
N LYS A 194 17.92 -7.92 5.01
CA LYS A 194 16.92 -8.97 4.83
C LYS A 194 15.51 -8.46 5.17
N ILE A 195 15.34 -7.67 6.23
CA ILE A 195 14.04 -7.08 6.57
C ILE A 195 13.57 -6.13 5.46
N LYS A 196 14.45 -5.28 4.92
CA LYS A 196 14.12 -4.40 3.81
C LYS A 196 13.67 -5.18 2.57
N GLN A 197 14.39 -6.24 2.21
CA GLN A 197 14.04 -7.08 1.08
C GLN A 197 12.72 -7.81 1.30
N ALA A 198 12.53 -8.44 2.48
CA ALA A 198 11.28 -9.11 2.84
C ALA A 198 10.08 -8.15 2.77
N ARG A 199 10.23 -6.91 3.23
CA ARG A 199 9.19 -5.87 3.10
C ARG A 199 8.87 -5.54 1.64
N LYS A 200 9.88 -5.48 0.77
CA LYS A 200 9.71 -5.24 -0.67
C LYS A 200 8.93 -6.40 -1.30
N ASP A 201 9.34 -7.62 -1.02
CA ASP A 201 8.70 -8.84 -1.53
C ASP A 201 7.26 -8.95 -1.05
N ILE A 202 7.02 -8.65 0.23
CA ILE A 202 5.69 -8.64 0.82
C ILE A 202 4.80 -7.60 0.17
N ARG A 203 5.30 -6.37 -0.04
CA ARG A 203 4.53 -5.32 -0.72
C ARG A 203 4.17 -5.76 -2.14
N THR A 204 5.12 -6.30 -2.89
CA THR A 204 4.89 -6.80 -4.25
C THR A 204 3.83 -7.92 -4.26
N ALA A 205 3.98 -8.91 -3.36
CA ALA A 205 3.02 -9.99 -3.21
C ALA A 205 1.64 -9.49 -2.75
N GLU A 206 1.57 -8.47 -1.90
CA GLU A 206 0.33 -7.87 -1.43
C GLU A 206 -0.42 -7.20 -2.59
N LEU A 207 0.25 -6.34 -3.37
CA LEU A 207 -0.37 -5.66 -4.51
C LEU A 207 -0.95 -6.67 -5.52
N HIS A 208 -0.19 -7.74 -5.80
CA HIS A 208 -0.62 -8.82 -6.66
C HIS A 208 -1.83 -9.59 -6.10
N SER A 209 -1.78 -9.96 -4.81
CA SER A 209 -2.87 -10.68 -4.15
C SER A 209 -4.14 -9.82 -4.08
N HIS A 210 -4.01 -8.51 -3.85
CA HIS A 210 -5.12 -7.54 -3.90
C HIS A 210 -5.77 -7.49 -5.28
N ALA A 211 -4.97 -7.34 -6.34
CA ALA A 211 -5.46 -7.32 -7.72
C ALA A 211 -6.20 -8.61 -8.07
N ASN A 212 -5.60 -9.76 -7.81
CA ASN A 212 -6.20 -11.05 -8.14
C ASN A 212 -7.45 -11.36 -7.32
N PHE A 213 -7.46 -11.04 -6.03
CA PHE A 213 -8.67 -11.21 -5.21
C PHE A 213 -9.81 -10.35 -5.75
N ALA A 214 -9.53 -9.11 -6.16
CA ALA A 214 -10.53 -8.23 -6.74
C ALA A 214 -11.03 -8.72 -8.11
N ILE A 215 -10.12 -9.19 -8.98
CA ILE A 215 -10.47 -9.77 -10.28
C ILE A 215 -11.39 -10.97 -10.10
N GLU A 216 -10.99 -11.93 -9.28
CA GLU A 216 -11.77 -13.16 -9.04
C GLU A 216 -13.12 -12.87 -8.39
N ARG A 217 -13.19 -11.86 -7.51
CA ARG A 217 -14.48 -11.41 -6.96
C ARG A 217 -15.43 -10.88 -8.06
N VAL A 218 -14.93 -10.08 -9.00
CA VAL A 218 -15.76 -9.57 -10.10
C VAL A 218 -16.16 -10.71 -11.03
N ARG A 219 -15.23 -11.60 -11.39
CA ARG A 219 -15.52 -12.81 -12.20
C ARG A 219 -16.60 -13.68 -11.57
N ALA A 220 -16.48 -13.97 -10.28
CA ALA A 220 -17.46 -14.79 -9.55
C ALA A 220 -18.84 -14.09 -9.48
N SER A 221 -18.88 -12.76 -9.36
CA SER A 221 -20.12 -11.98 -9.41
C SER A 221 -20.79 -12.03 -10.79
N ILE A 222 -20.00 -11.95 -11.87
CA ILE A 222 -20.47 -12.09 -13.25
C ILE A 222 -21.02 -13.51 -13.48
N ALA A 223 -20.27 -14.55 -13.10
CA ALA A 223 -20.71 -15.93 -13.23
C ALA A 223 -22.04 -16.18 -12.50
N LYS A 224 -22.18 -15.65 -11.27
CA LYS A 224 -23.42 -15.78 -10.52
C LYS A 224 -24.61 -15.08 -11.17
N ALA A 225 -24.38 -13.97 -11.87
CA ALA A 225 -25.42 -13.29 -12.63
C ALA A 225 -25.87 -14.14 -13.83
N SER A 226 -24.92 -14.73 -14.56
CA SER A 226 -25.20 -15.60 -15.70
C SER A 226 -25.96 -16.88 -15.31
N GLU A 227 -25.59 -17.54 -14.20
CA GLU A 227 -26.29 -18.71 -13.66
C GLU A 227 -27.79 -18.45 -13.38
N LYS A 228 -28.15 -17.21 -13.07
CA LYS A 228 -29.54 -16.84 -12.74
C LYS A 228 -30.39 -16.51 -13.98
N GLY A 229 -29.89 -16.82 -15.18
CA GLY A 229 -30.62 -16.64 -16.43
C GLY A 229 -30.81 -15.17 -16.82
N LEU A 230 -30.01 -14.26 -16.26
CA LEU A 230 -29.94 -12.90 -16.76
C LEU A 230 -29.17 -12.94 -18.09
N SER A 231 -29.89 -12.77 -19.21
CA SER A 231 -29.30 -12.64 -20.54
C SER A 231 -28.57 -11.30 -20.66
N VAL A 232 -27.36 -11.25 -20.10
CA VAL A 232 -26.54 -10.05 -20.01
C VAL A 232 -25.19 -10.34 -20.62
N ASP A 233 -24.80 -9.53 -21.59
CA ASP A 233 -23.45 -9.58 -22.14
C ASP A 233 -22.46 -8.92 -21.16
N PHE A 234 -21.45 -9.69 -20.77
CA PHE A 234 -20.36 -9.26 -19.92
C PHE A 234 -19.01 -9.32 -20.64
N ALA A 235 -18.97 -9.49 -21.96
CA ALA A 235 -17.75 -9.65 -22.74
C ALA A 235 -16.72 -8.55 -22.46
N ASP A 236 -17.14 -7.28 -22.53
CA ASP A 236 -16.30 -6.13 -22.22
C ASP A 236 -15.71 -6.15 -20.80
N ALA A 237 -16.55 -6.49 -19.82
CA ALA A 237 -16.11 -6.57 -18.43
C ALA A 237 -15.11 -7.71 -18.23
N LYS A 238 -15.33 -8.87 -18.89
CA LYS A 238 -14.42 -10.01 -18.86
C LYS A 238 -13.08 -9.67 -19.52
N ALA A 239 -13.09 -9.03 -20.69
CA ALA A 239 -11.88 -8.60 -21.40
C ALA A 239 -11.01 -7.68 -20.53
N LEU A 240 -11.60 -6.68 -19.86
CA LEU A 240 -10.88 -5.80 -18.95
C LEU A 240 -10.29 -6.54 -17.74
N LEU A 241 -10.97 -7.57 -17.23
CA LEU A 241 -10.45 -8.42 -16.15
C LEU A 241 -9.30 -9.30 -16.63
N ASP A 242 -9.35 -9.78 -17.87
CA ASP A 242 -8.28 -10.57 -18.48
C ASP A 242 -7.03 -9.72 -18.70
N GLU A 243 -7.18 -8.49 -19.19
CA GLU A 243 -6.10 -7.51 -19.30
C GLU A 243 -5.52 -7.17 -17.92
N ALA A 244 -6.37 -6.93 -16.92
CA ALA A 244 -5.92 -6.69 -15.55
C ALA A 244 -5.16 -7.90 -14.97
N ALA A 245 -5.62 -9.13 -15.24
CA ALA A 245 -4.97 -10.37 -14.79
C ALA A 245 -3.61 -10.58 -15.47
N ALA A 246 -3.51 -10.30 -16.77
CA ALA A 246 -2.24 -10.37 -17.50
C ALA A 246 -1.22 -9.37 -16.94
N MET A 247 -1.68 -8.17 -16.56
CA MET A 247 -0.84 -7.17 -15.90
C MET A 247 -0.53 -7.55 -14.45
N ALA A 248 -1.43 -8.24 -13.74
CA ALA A 248 -1.29 -8.72 -12.37
C ALA A 248 -0.48 -10.04 -12.28
N THR A 249 0.75 -10.09 -12.81
CA THR A 249 1.67 -11.24 -12.73
C THR A 249 2.32 -11.42 -11.34
N PRO A 250 2.33 -12.66 -10.77
CA PRO A 250 2.99 -12.92 -9.49
C PRO A 250 4.51 -12.68 -9.58
N GLY A 251 5.10 -12.08 -8.54
CA GLY A 251 6.55 -11.91 -8.42
C GLY A 251 7.15 -10.74 -9.23
N LYS A 252 6.38 -10.09 -10.10
CA LYS A 252 6.81 -8.87 -10.80
C LYS A 252 6.73 -7.67 -9.86
N GLU A 253 7.81 -6.89 -9.77
CA GLU A 253 7.77 -5.59 -9.10
C GLU A 253 6.92 -4.61 -9.90
N TYR A 254 5.93 -3.99 -9.25
CA TYR A 254 5.08 -2.97 -9.85
C TYR A 254 5.64 -1.58 -9.58
N SER A 255 5.74 -0.78 -10.64
CA SER A 255 5.69 0.67 -10.47
C SER A 255 4.30 1.10 -9.96
N GLU A 256 4.23 2.28 -9.33
CA GLU A 256 2.95 2.85 -8.87
C GLU A 256 1.97 3.06 -10.04
N GLY A 257 2.49 3.40 -11.23
CA GLY A 257 1.70 3.54 -12.46
C GLY A 257 1.14 2.21 -12.98
N GLU A 258 1.92 1.13 -12.97
CA GLU A 258 1.43 -0.19 -13.38
C GLU A 258 0.34 -0.72 -12.43
N PHE A 259 0.53 -0.56 -11.12
CA PHE A 259 -0.49 -0.94 -10.14
C PHE A 259 -1.77 -0.14 -10.34
N GLN A 260 -1.66 1.18 -10.59
CA GLN A 260 -2.81 2.03 -10.86
C GLN A 260 -3.54 1.58 -12.13
N ALA A 261 -2.82 1.24 -13.20
CA ALA A 261 -3.41 0.75 -14.44
C ALA A 261 -4.17 -0.58 -14.26
N VAL A 262 -3.61 -1.55 -13.51
CA VAL A 262 -4.32 -2.78 -13.12
C VAL A 262 -5.62 -2.44 -12.40
N TRP A 263 -5.54 -1.53 -11.42
CA TRP A 263 -6.67 -1.18 -10.59
C TRP A 263 -7.77 -0.43 -11.34
N ASP A 264 -7.40 0.45 -12.27
CA ASP A 264 -8.36 1.19 -13.09
C ASP A 264 -9.09 0.27 -14.06
N LYS A 265 -8.41 -0.75 -14.64
CA LYS A 265 -9.08 -1.80 -15.40
C LYS A 265 -10.07 -2.60 -14.56
N ILE A 266 -9.72 -2.96 -13.32
CA ILE A 266 -10.64 -3.67 -12.40
C ILE A 266 -11.86 -2.80 -12.06
N LYS A 267 -11.67 -1.49 -11.81
CA LYS A 267 -12.77 -0.56 -11.57
C LYS A 267 -13.67 -0.41 -12.79
N GLU A 268 -13.08 -0.26 -13.97
CA GLU A 268 -13.82 -0.13 -15.23
C GLU A 268 -14.60 -1.41 -15.52
N ALA A 269 -13.99 -2.60 -15.38
CA ALA A 269 -14.68 -3.87 -15.49
C ALA A 269 -15.86 -3.98 -14.52
N SER A 270 -15.64 -3.60 -13.26
CA SER A 270 -16.69 -3.57 -12.24
C SER A 270 -17.82 -2.62 -12.60
N LYS A 271 -17.52 -1.46 -13.19
CA LYS A 271 -18.50 -0.49 -13.66
C LYS A 271 -19.29 -1.06 -14.84
N LYS A 272 -18.63 -1.57 -15.87
CA LYS A 272 -19.29 -2.19 -17.03
C LYS A 272 -20.19 -3.36 -16.62
N ALA A 273 -19.76 -4.21 -15.70
CA ALA A 273 -20.59 -5.29 -15.17
C ALA A 273 -21.83 -4.78 -14.43
N LYS A 274 -21.72 -3.69 -13.65
CA LYS A 274 -22.89 -3.06 -13.01
C LYS A 274 -23.84 -2.45 -14.03
N ASP A 275 -23.31 -1.75 -15.01
CA ASP A 275 -24.12 -1.06 -16.03
C ASP A 275 -24.88 -2.09 -16.86
N ALA A 276 -24.24 -3.19 -17.26
CA ALA A 276 -24.89 -4.30 -17.94
C ALA A 276 -26.01 -4.94 -17.09
N LEU A 277 -25.76 -5.15 -15.79
CA LEU A 277 -26.80 -5.62 -14.86
C LEU A 277 -27.95 -4.63 -14.68
N LYS A 278 -27.68 -3.31 -14.70
CA LYS A 278 -28.70 -2.28 -14.54
C LYS A 278 -29.57 -2.20 -15.80
N SER A 279 -28.97 -2.20 -16.98
CA SER A 279 -29.69 -2.18 -18.26
C SER A 279 -30.60 -3.40 -18.42
N ALA A 280 -30.13 -4.59 -18.05
CA ALA A 280 -30.93 -5.80 -18.10
C ALA A 280 -32.17 -5.74 -17.18
N ARG A 281 -32.09 -4.99 -16.07
CA ARG A 281 -33.21 -4.83 -15.13
C ARG A 281 -34.22 -3.78 -15.59
N SER A 282 -33.77 -2.71 -16.25
CA SER A 282 -34.70 -1.74 -16.84
C SER A 282 -35.50 -2.40 -17.95
N THR A 283 -34.86 -3.16 -18.83
CA THR A 283 -35.55 -3.87 -19.92
C THR A 283 -36.52 -4.93 -19.39
N ALA A 284 -36.12 -5.68 -18.35
CA ALA A 284 -37.00 -6.67 -17.71
C ALA A 284 -38.21 -6.05 -16.98
N LYS A 285 -38.10 -4.78 -16.54
CA LYS A 285 -39.19 -4.04 -15.89
C LYS A 285 -40.15 -3.45 -16.93
N GLU A 286 -39.64 -2.90 -18.03
CA GLU A 286 -40.48 -2.44 -19.14
C GLU A 286 -41.28 -3.59 -19.77
N SER A 287 -40.67 -4.79 -19.89
CA SER A 287 -41.39 -5.97 -20.40
C SER A 287 -42.47 -6.52 -19.46
N SER A 288 -42.39 -6.26 -18.16
CA SER A 288 -43.42 -6.69 -17.19
C SER A 288 -44.58 -5.71 -17.07
N ASP A 289 -44.38 -4.47 -17.51
CA ASP A 289 -45.37 -3.40 -17.45
C ASP A 289 -46.08 -3.18 -18.81
N ALA A 290 -45.78 -4.02 -19.82
CA ALA A 290 -46.46 -4.00 -21.11
C ALA A 290 -47.90 -4.55 -20.95
N PRO A 291 -48.94 -3.85 -21.43
CA PRO A 291 -50.31 -4.32 -21.32
C PRO A 291 -50.45 -5.65 -22.05
N GLU A 292 -51.06 -6.65 -21.39
CA GLU A 292 -51.47 -7.90 -22.04
C GLU A 292 -52.34 -7.50 -23.24
N ALA A 293 -51.84 -7.76 -24.45
CA ALA A 293 -52.66 -7.65 -25.63
C ALA A 293 -53.74 -8.73 -25.52
N ASP A 294 -54.98 -8.30 -25.26
CA ASP A 294 -56.16 -9.15 -25.30
C ASP A 294 -56.14 -9.91 -26.64
N ALA A 295 -55.93 -11.23 -26.55
CA ALA A 295 -55.94 -12.11 -27.71
C ALA A 295 -57.39 -12.38 -28.09
N GLU A 296 -57.84 -11.80 -29.21
CA GLU A 296 -59.03 -12.23 -29.97
C GLU A 296 -58.76 -13.52 -30.76
#